data_AF-A0A819A1K9-F1
#
_entry.id   AF-A0A819A1K9-F1
#
_cell.length_a   1.000
_cell.length_b   1.000
_cell.length_c   1.000
_cell.angle_alpha   90.00
_cell.angle_beta   90.00
_cell.angle_gamma   90.00
#
_symmetry.space_group_name_H-M   'P 1'
#
loop_
_entity.id
_entity.type
_entity.pdbx_description
1 polymer ?
#
loop_
_entity_poly.entity_id
_entity_poly.type
_entity_poly.pdbx_seq_one_letter_code
_entity_poly.pdbx_strand_id
1 'polypeptide(L)'
;MALKRIRKYNLTATEYSLIAPILGSVTQCLCSSYALDMIKSLERNFVQKLDEVQMLFLHAMPFYLKWYWDYCDPENFVKILRILLNEFTAWFTSCEPDSYLERSSQIDDMIRHLNYLLVRPTEFDSINIFSEEFYDNYCKLVLHWSAILSSILACSSCTINVKSAARTSVQILYNLTLHSNVLNFMKTIPSLILMLLKVTDLDHDEMQLNAYRCLGKIMIEADIKTMTKPSKIAAVHIEFLKDTIDDSKPSERFYSLLESLKNFVQHDQVKIELIRQGILPLLITCVLKNTFDPIKVHLIALEVLLALAFHNQACSFLKQNENFMNHIRIFSNKTDSNKLRLQRVAEGLLWKLEQEDEAVAKPTILTWYKYDIMISYSHKDKQLCLQIHQQLINDGFRVWLDNDCLRGSTMVGIANAIENSLYVLICMSNTYKQSVYCQSEAHYAFERGCRLIPIIVESNYKPDGWLGIIISGKIYVDFIANEFNVAYEKLKNEISEQRYQIPIQSSTKSQKKYETNTTSISLENAVSVFESTM
;
A
#
# COMPACT_ATOMS: atom_id res chain seq x y z
N MET A 1 5.81 -22.13 -35.74
CA MET A 1 7.18 -21.67 -35.39
C MET A 1 7.27 -20.14 -35.19
N ALA A 2 6.54 -19.32 -35.95
CA ALA A 2 6.57 -17.85 -35.84
C ALA A 2 6.02 -17.29 -34.51
N LEU A 3 4.90 -17.81 -33.98
CA LEU A 3 4.29 -17.35 -32.71
C LEU A 3 5.17 -17.56 -31.47
N LYS A 4 6.09 -18.54 -31.48
CA LYS A 4 7.05 -18.74 -30.37
C LYS A 4 8.12 -17.64 -30.32
N ARG A 5 8.42 -16.97 -31.45
CA ARG A 5 9.42 -15.88 -31.51
C ARG A 5 8.88 -14.53 -31.02
N ILE A 6 7.56 -14.31 -31.08
CA ILE A 6 6.90 -13.08 -30.59
C ILE A 6 6.96 -12.98 -29.04
N ARG A 7 7.16 -14.09 -28.33
CA ARG A 7 7.19 -14.15 -26.85
C ARG A 7 8.28 -13.29 -26.18
N LYS A 8 9.24 -12.73 -26.92
CA LYS A 8 10.51 -12.20 -26.36
C LYS A 8 10.89 -10.78 -26.76
N TYR A 9 10.06 -10.07 -27.52
CA TYR A 9 10.39 -8.71 -27.99
C TYR A 9 9.65 -7.66 -27.17
N ASN A 10 10.39 -6.94 -26.32
CA ASN A 10 9.97 -5.62 -25.86
C ASN A 10 10.29 -4.66 -27.00
N LEU A 11 9.25 -4.04 -27.57
CA LEU A 11 9.45 -3.06 -28.63
C LEU A 11 10.03 -1.77 -28.07
N THR A 12 10.73 -1.03 -28.93
CA THR A 12 11.19 0.34 -28.71
C THR A 12 10.11 1.35 -29.14
N ALA A 13 10.19 2.59 -28.65
CA ALA A 13 9.21 3.63 -28.98
C ALA A 13 9.10 3.90 -30.49
N THR A 14 10.21 3.71 -31.21
CA THR A 14 10.28 3.82 -32.67
C THR A 14 9.51 2.69 -33.36
N GLU A 15 9.63 1.46 -32.85
CA GLU A 15 8.88 0.31 -33.35
C GLU A 15 7.38 0.47 -33.05
N TYR A 16 7.01 1.04 -31.89
CA TYR A 16 5.62 1.36 -31.56
C TYR A 16 4.97 2.33 -32.57
N SER A 17 5.68 3.40 -32.93
CA SER A 17 5.20 4.37 -33.92
C SER A 17 4.88 3.71 -35.27
N LEU A 18 5.69 2.72 -35.67
CA LEU A 18 5.51 1.98 -36.93
C LEU A 18 4.26 1.09 -36.94
N ILE A 19 3.83 0.56 -35.79
CA ILE A 19 2.70 -0.38 -35.70
C ILE A 19 1.41 0.25 -35.18
N ALA A 20 1.45 1.51 -34.73
CA ALA A 20 0.30 2.26 -34.24
C ALA A 20 -0.95 2.23 -35.17
N PRO A 21 -0.82 2.29 -36.51
CA PRO A 21 -1.98 2.16 -37.40
C PRO A 21 -2.67 0.80 -37.33
N ILE A 22 -1.90 -0.27 -37.07
CA ILE A 22 -2.42 -1.64 -36.93
C ILE A 22 -3.09 -1.80 -35.57
N LEU A 23 -2.59 -1.13 -34.53
CA LEU A 23 -3.14 -1.18 -33.17
C LEU A 23 -4.59 -0.70 -33.09
N GLY A 24 -4.94 0.37 -33.80
CA GLY A 24 -6.34 0.81 -33.87
C GLY A 24 -7.28 -0.25 -34.44
N SER A 25 -6.81 -0.99 -35.46
CA SER A 25 -7.56 -2.10 -36.07
C SER A 25 -7.68 -3.31 -35.13
N VAL A 26 -6.62 -3.60 -34.37
CA VAL A 26 -6.66 -4.65 -33.33
C VAL A 26 -7.67 -4.31 -32.25
N THR A 27 -7.69 -3.07 -31.75
CA THR A 27 -8.69 -2.63 -30.76
C THR A 27 -10.10 -2.75 -31.32
N GLN A 28 -10.35 -2.31 -32.56
CA GLN A 28 -11.65 -2.48 -33.20
C GLN A 28 -12.07 -3.95 -33.32
N CYS A 29 -11.13 -4.85 -33.64
CA CYS A 29 -11.38 -6.28 -33.71
C CYS A 29 -11.74 -6.88 -32.34
N LEU A 30 -10.96 -6.56 -31.29
CA LEU A 30 -11.22 -7.02 -29.93
C LEU A 30 -12.55 -6.48 -29.37
N CYS A 31 -12.95 -5.28 -29.81
CA CYS A 31 -14.20 -4.63 -29.45
C CYS A 31 -15.38 -5.01 -30.37
N SER A 32 -15.17 -5.91 -31.35
CA SER A 32 -16.21 -6.27 -32.32
C SER A 32 -17.26 -7.22 -31.74
N SER A 33 -18.46 -7.23 -32.34
CA SER A 33 -19.48 -8.23 -32.01
C SER A 33 -18.99 -9.66 -32.21
N TYR A 34 -18.13 -9.90 -33.21
CA TYR A 34 -17.54 -11.21 -33.46
C TYR A 34 -16.70 -11.72 -32.28
N ALA A 35 -15.85 -10.88 -31.70
CA ALA A 35 -15.04 -11.25 -30.54
C ALA A 35 -15.92 -11.59 -29.32
N LEU A 36 -16.99 -10.82 -29.11
CA LEU A 36 -17.97 -11.06 -28.05
C LEU A 36 -18.75 -12.37 -28.25
N ASP A 37 -19.28 -12.57 -29.45
CA ASP A 37 -20.05 -13.77 -29.81
C ASP A 37 -19.20 -15.03 -29.69
N MET A 38 -17.92 -14.94 -30.04
CA MET A 38 -16.96 -16.02 -29.84
C MET A 38 -16.74 -16.33 -28.35
N ILE A 39 -16.51 -15.34 -27.49
CA ILE A 39 -16.37 -15.57 -26.04
C ILE A 39 -17.64 -16.20 -25.46
N LYS A 40 -18.82 -15.72 -25.86
CA LYS A 40 -20.12 -16.32 -25.50
C LYS A 40 -20.30 -17.75 -26.01
N SER A 41 -19.75 -18.05 -27.19
CA SER A 41 -19.82 -19.40 -27.75
C SER A 41 -18.92 -20.37 -26.99
N LEU A 42 -17.77 -19.91 -26.49
CA LEU A 42 -16.86 -20.70 -25.66
C LEU A 42 -17.51 -21.11 -24.33
N GLU A 43 -18.41 -20.29 -23.79
CA GLU A 43 -19.21 -20.61 -22.60
C GLU A 43 -20.04 -21.88 -22.78
N ARG A 44 -20.64 -22.06 -23.97
CA ARG A 44 -21.59 -23.15 -24.24
C ARG A 44 -20.92 -24.45 -24.67
N ASN A 45 -19.66 -24.38 -25.11
CA ASN A 45 -19.01 -25.41 -25.91
C ASN A 45 -17.73 -25.99 -25.26
N PHE A 46 -17.73 -26.20 -23.94
CA PHE A 46 -16.57 -26.74 -23.21
C PHE A 46 -16.02 -28.07 -23.77
N VAL A 47 -16.87 -28.81 -24.48
CA VAL A 47 -16.61 -30.16 -25.03
C VAL A 47 -16.39 -30.17 -26.55
N GLN A 48 -16.69 -29.08 -27.26
CA GLN A 48 -16.60 -29.06 -28.73
C GLN A 48 -15.25 -28.55 -29.25
N LYS A 49 -14.83 -29.10 -30.39
CA LYS A 49 -13.62 -28.70 -31.11
C LYS A 49 -13.82 -27.32 -31.73
N LEU A 50 -13.02 -26.36 -31.32
CA LEU A 50 -13.00 -25.01 -31.90
C LEU A 50 -12.52 -25.04 -33.35
N ASP A 51 -13.03 -24.15 -34.17
CA ASP A 51 -12.54 -23.96 -35.54
C ASP A 51 -11.16 -23.26 -35.55
N GLU A 52 -10.50 -23.24 -36.71
CA GLU A 52 -9.14 -22.69 -36.83
C GLU A 52 -9.07 -21.19 -36.52
N VAL A 53 -10.14 -20.44 -36.80
CA VAL A 53 -10.20 -19.00 -36.57
C VAL A 53 -10.38 -18.71 -35.09
N GLN A 54 -11.26 -19.46 -34.43
CA GLN A 54 -11.48 -19.40 -32.98
C GLN A 54 -10.22 -19.78 -32.21
N MET A 55 -9.53 -20.85 -32.63
CA MET A 55 -8.24 -21.25 -32.03
C MET A 55 -7.16 -20.20 -32.22
N LEU A 56 -7.06 -19.63 -33.43
CA LEU A 56 -6.12 -18.56 -33.72
C LEU A 56 -6.37 -17.35 -32.83
N PHE A 57 -7.64 -16.92 -32.72
CA PHE A 57 -8.01 -15.80 -31.88
C PHE A 57 -7.71 -16.06 -30.40
N LEU A 58 -8.14 -17.21 -29.86
CA LEU A 58 -7.91 -17.60 -28.46
C LEU A 58 -6.42 -17.60 -28.10
N HIS A 59 -5.56 -18.09 -29.00
CA HIS A 59 -4.12 -18.09 -28.77
C HIS A 59 -3.45 -16.72 -29.00
N ALA A 60 -3.98 -15.89 -29.91
CA ALA A 60 -3.35 -14.64 -30.32
C ALA A 60 -3.76 -13.44 -29.43
N MET A 61 -5.02 -13.38 -29.00
CA MET A 61 -5.59 -12.32 -28.16
C MET A 61 -4.76 -11.95 -26.92
N PRO A 62 -4.23 -12.88 -26.10
CA PRO A 62 -3.47 -12.51 -24.92
C PRO A 62 -2.17 -11.77 -25.27
N PHE A 63 -1.60 -12.03 -26.45
CA PHE A 63 -0.44 -11.29 -26.93
C PHE A 63 -0.81 -9.86 -27.29
N TYR A 64 -1.95 -9.65 -27.94
CA TYR A 64 -2.42 -8.29 -28.27
C TYR A 64 -2.76 -7.48 -27.03
N LEU A 65 -3.41 -8.09 -26.03
CA LEU A 65 -3.67 -7.45 -24.74
C LEU A 65 -2.36 -7.10 -24.00
N LYS A 66 -1.38 -8.02 -24.00
CA LYS A 66 -0.05 -7.76 -23.43
C LYS A 66 0.68 -6.64 -24.15
N TRP A 67 0.59 -6.58 -25.47
CA TRP A 67 1.38 -5.64 -26.29
C TRP A 67 0.87 -4.20 -26.20
N TYR A 68 -0.42 -4.05 -25.91
CA TYR A 68 -1.00 -2.75 -25.59
C TYR A 68 -0.44 -2.16 -24.28
N TRP A 69 0.29 -2.92 -23.47
CA TRP A 69 0.78 -2.49 -22.15
C TRP A 69 1.91 -1.46 -22.17
N ASP A 70 2.99 -1.74 -22.90
CA ASP A 70 4.23 -0.95 -22.85
C ASP A 70 4.08 0.43 -23.53
N TYR A 71 2.95 0.66 -24.20
CA TYR A 71 2.65 1.86 -24.98
C TYR A 71 1.17 2.25 -24.90
N CYS A 72 0.52 1.85 -23.80
CA CYS A 72 -0.93 1.89 -23.63
C CYS A 72 -1.50 3.29 -23.84
N ASP A 73 -2.46 3.41 -24.76
CA ASP A 73 -3.48 4.44 -24.70
C ASP A 73 -4.54 4.00 -23.68
N PRO A 74 -4.64 4.67 -22.51
CA PRO A 74 -5.56 4.29 -21.45
C PRO A 74 -7.03 4.25 -21.91
N GLU A 75 -7.42 5.10 -22.86
CA GLU A 75 -8.80 5.14 -23.36
C GLU A 75 -9.17 3.85 -24.10
N ASN A 76 -8.25 3.35 -24.93
CA ASN A 76 -8.44 2.11 -25.67
C ASN A 76 -8.45 0.88 -24.75
N PHE A 77 -7.61 0.83 -23.72
CA PHE A 77 -7.64 -0.24 -22.73
C PHE A 77 -8.97 -0.27 -21.96
N VAL A 78 -9.45 0.89 -21.53
CA VAL A 78 -10.75 1.02 -20.84
C VAL A 78 -11.88 0.56 -21.75
N LYS A 79 -11.85 0.94 -23.04
CA LYS A 79 -12.84 0.49 -24.01
C LYS A 79 -12.87 -1.04 -24.13
N ILE A 80 -11.70 -1.67 -24.20
CA ILE A 80 -11.58 -3.14 -24.23
C ILE A 80 -12.14 -3.74 -22.92
N LEU A 81 -11.80 -3.19 -21.76
CA LEU A 81 -12.30 -3.65 -20.47
C LEU A 81 -13.83 -3.56 -20.37
N ARG A 82 -14.44 -2.45 -20.78
CA ARG A 82 -15.91 -2.25 -20.78
C ARG A 82 -16.64 -3.34 -21.54
N ILE A 83 -16.05 -3.78 -22.64
CA ILE A 83 -16.64 -4.74 -23.55
C ILE A 83 -16.41 -6.16 -23.06
N LEU A 84 -15.19 -6.48 -22.64
CA LEU A 84 -14.79 -7.86 -22.38
C LEU A 84 -15.00 -8.30 -20.93
N LEU A 85 -14.77 -7.43 -19.95
CA LEU A 85 -14.72 -7.84 -18.54
C LEU A 85 -16.04 -8.47 -18.06
N ASN A 86 -17.18 -7.95 -18.53
CA ASN A 86 -18.49 -8.50 -18.19
C ASN A 86 -18.72 -9.90 -18.77
N GLU A 87 -18.18 -10.19 -19.96
CA GLU A 87 -18.30 -11.50 -20.59
C GLU A 87 -17.33 -12.50 -19.95
N PHE A 88 -16.09 -12.11 -19.65
CA PHE A 88 -15.14 -12.96 -18.91
C PHE A 88 -15.66 -13.26 -17.50
N THR A 89 -15.94 -12.23 -16.72
CA THR A 89 -17.21 -12.09 -15.97
C THR A 89 -18.09 -13.33 -15.82
N ALA A 90 -19.15 -13.29 -16.64
CA ALA A 90 -20.15 -14.33 -16.77
C ALA A 90 -19.53 -15.71 -17.00
N TRP A 91 -18.59 -15.83 -17.94
CA TRP A 91 -17.96 -17.10 -18.33
C TRP A 91 -17.28 -17.83 -17.17
N PHE A 92 -16.48 -17.14 -16.37
CA PHE A 92 -15.84 -17.76 -15.20
C PHE A 92 -16.90 -18.13 -14.17
N THR A 93 -17.84 -17.22 -13.88
CA THR A 93 -18.85 -17.48 -12.85
C THR A 93 -19.89 -18.54 -13.21
N SER A 94 -20.04 -18.90 -14.48
CA SER A 94 -20.93 -19.98 -14.93
C SER A 94 -20.30 -21.37 -14.85
N CYS A 95 -18.97 -21.47 -14.72
CA CYS A 95 -18.26 -22.72 -14.49
C CYS A 95 -18.28 -23.12 -13.01
N GLU A 96 -18.51 -24.39 -12.69
CA GLU A 96 -18.36 -24.85 -11.30
C GLU A 96 -16.88 -24.80 -10.86
N PRO A 97 -16.57 -24.37 -9.62
CA PRO A 97 -15.19 -24.26 -9.13
C PRO A 97 -14.35 -25.55 -9.27
N ASP A 98 -14.97 -26.72 -9.10
CA ASP A 98 -14.30 -28.02 -9.21
C ASP A 98 -13.87 -28.35 -10.65
N SER A 99 -14.55 -27.77 -11.65
CA SER A 99 -14.20 -27.96 -13.08
C SER A 99 -12.78 -27.46 -13.41
N TYR A 100 -12.23 -26.55 -12.58
CA TYR A 100 -10.88 -26.03 -12.75
C TYR A 100 -9.77 -27.00 -12.33
N LEU A 101 -10.12 -28.12 -11.67
CA LEU A 101 -9.16 -29.17 -11.30
C LEU A 101 -8.74 -30.01 -12.53
N GLU A 102 -9.61 -30.12 -13.54
CA GLU A 102 -9.37 -30.84 -14.80
C GLU A 102 -9.08 -29.88 -15.97
N ARG A 103 -8.01 -29.09 -15.84
CA ARG A 103 -7.65 -28.02 -16.80
C ARG A 103 -7.55 -28.51 -18.26
N SER A 104 -8.36 -27.93 -19.14
CA SER A 104 -8.18 -28.00 -20.60
C SER A 104 -7.30 -26.85 -21.11
N SER A 105 -6.71 -27.01 -22.31
CA SER A 105 -5.93 -25.94 -22.95
C SER A 105 -6.74 -24.65 -23.16
N GLN A 106 -8.04 -24.77 -23.37
CA GLN A 106 -8.94 -23.65 -23.59
C GLN A 106 -9.12 -22.82 -22.31
N ILE A 107 -9.29 -23.49 -21.16
CA ILE A 107 -9.35 -22.81 -19.85
C ILE A 107 -8.06 -22.05 -19.60
N ASP A 108 -6.90 -22.64 -19.91
CA ASP A 108 -5.60 -22.01 -19.71
C ASP A 108 -5.44 -20.70 -20.50
N ASP A 109 -5.94 -20.65 -21.72
CA ASP A 109 -5.89 -19.44 -22.54
C ASP A 109 -6.89 -18.40 -22.03
N MET A 110 -8.12 -18.77 -21.65
CA MET A 110 -9.10 -17.85 -21.04
C MET A 110 -8.57 -17.23 -19.74
N ILE A 111 -7.96 -18.04 -18.89
CA ILE A 111 -7.28 -17.61 -17.67
C ILE A 111 -6.17 -16.61 -18.00
N ARG A 112 -5.40 -16.85 -19.07
CA ARG A 112 -4.34 -15.95 -19.49
C ARG A 112 -4.90 -14.62 -19.97
N HIS A 113 -6.02 -14.61 -20.68
CA HIS A 113 -6.71 -13.38 -21.11
C HIS A 113 -7.16 -12.58 -19.90
N LEU A 114 -7.84 -13.22 -18.95
CA LEU A 114 -8.29 -12.56 -17.73
C LEU A 114 -7.11 -11.95 -16.97
N ASN A 115 -6.00 -12.67 -16.82
CA ASN A 115 -4.81 -12.12 -16.18
C ASN A 115 -4.32 -10.83 -16.86
N TYR A 116 -4.32 -10.75 -18.19
CA TYR A 116 -3.94 -9.52 -18.89
C TYR A 116 -4.96 -8.38 -18.73
N LEU A 117 -6.25 -8.69 -18.59
CA LEU A 117 -7.27 -7.68 -18.31
C LEU A 117 -7.18 -7.14 -16.87
N LEU A 118 -6.77 -7.96 -15.91
CA LEU A 118 -6.71 -7.59 -14.49
C LEU A 118 -5.41 -6.88 -14.08
N VAL A 119 -4.32 -7.05 -14.83
CA VAL A 119 -3.05 -6.37 -14.54
C VAL A 119 -3.18 -4.89 -14.93
N ARG A 120 -2.84 -3.96 -14.02
CA ARG A 120 -3.01 -2.49 -14.17
C ARG A 120 -1.73 -1.78 -14.61
N PRO A 121 -1.72 -0.92 -15.64
CA PRO A 121 -0.50 -0.24 -16.02
C PRO A 121 -0.07 0.67 -14.87
N THR A 122 1.06 0.33 -14.27
CA THR A 122 1.57 0.84 -12.98
C THR A 122 1.90 2.34 -13.01
N GLU A 123 1.84 2.97 -14.17
CA GLU A 123 2.28 4.34 -14.43
C GLU A 123 1.13 5.36 -14.55
N PHE A 124 -0.13 4.93 -14.42
CA PHE A 124 -1.28 5.83 -14.58
C PHE A 124 -2.10 5.96 -13.29
N ASP A 125 -1.83 7.04 -12.54
CA ASP A 125 -2.60 7.46 -11.36
C ASP A 125 -4.10 7.68 -11.66
N SER A 126 -4.46 7.90 -12.93
CA SER A 126 -5.84 8.12 -13.41
C SER A 126 -6.73 6.87 -13.40
N ILE A 127 -6.18 5.66 -13.20
CA ILE A 127 -6.97 4.41 -13.24
C ILE A 127 -7.76 4.13 -11.95
N ASN A 128 -7.59 4.93 -10.90
CA ASN A 128 -8.51 4.90 -9.75
C ASN A 128 -9.97 5.14 -10.20
N ILE A 129 -10.19 5.90 -11.27
CA ILE A 129 -11.51 6.27 -11.82
C ILE A 129 -12.31 5.05 -12.32
N PHE A 130 -11.65 3.99 -12.82
CA PHE A 130 -12.35 2.82 -13.39
C PHE A 130 -12.67 1.73 -12.38
N SER A 131 -12.17 1.85 -11.15
CA SER A 131 -12.42 0.82 -10.13
C SER A 131 -13.86 0.78 -9.64
N GLU A 132 -14.57 1.90 -9.71
CA GLU A 132 -16.02 1.98 -9.41
C GLU A 132 -16.86 1.37 -10.53
N GLU A 133 -16.58 1.73 -11.78
CA GLU A 133 -17.33 1.26 -12.95
C GLU A 133 -17.38 -0.28 -13.03
N PHE A 134 -16.27 -0.94 -12.68
CA PHE A 134 -16.11 -2.39 -12.78
C PHE A 134 -16.19 -3.11 -11.44
N TYR A 135 -16.56 -2.41 -10.36
CA TYR A 135 -16.52 -2.92 -9.00
C TYR A 135 -17.26 -4.25 -8.85
N ASP A 136 -18.49 -4.34 -9.37
CA ASP A 136 -19.32 -5.54 -9.27
C ASP A 136 -18.69 -6.75 -9.97
N ASN A 137 -18.11 -6.55 -11.15
CA ASN A 137 -17.44 -7.62 -11.89
C ASN A 137 -16.19 -8.11 -11.15
N TYR A 138 -15.38 -7.20 -10.62
CA TYR A 138 -14.22 -7.59 -9.82
C TYR A 138 -14.62 -8.30 -8.52
N CYS A 139 -15.69 -7.88 -7.83
CA CYS A 139 -16.17 -8.55 -6.64
C CYS A 139 -16.67 -9.98 -6.93
N LYS A 140 -17.40 -10.18 -8.04
CA LYS A 140 -17.79 -11.51 -8.51
C LYS A 140 -16.58 -12.40 -8.77
N LEU A 141 -15.55 -11.86 -9.45
CA LEU A 141 -14.30 -12.58 -9.67
C LEU A 141 -13.59 -12.92 -8.37
N VAL A 142 -13.49 -12.00 -7.41
CA VAL A 142 -12.91 -12.27 -6.08
C VAL A 142 -13.59 -13.46 -5.42
N LEU A 143 -14.93 -13.46 -5.35
CA LEU A 143 -15.71 -14.52 -4.72
C LEU A 143 -15.50 -15.86 -5.44
N HIS A 144 -15.57 -15.85 -6.77
CA HIS A 144 -15.43 -17.05 -7.58
C HIS A 144 -14.03 -17.67 -7.48
N TRP A 145 -12.97 -16.86 -7.63
CA TRP A 145 -11.59 -17.33 -7.52
C TRP A 145 -11.22 -17.74 -6.08
N SER A 146 -11.87 -17.16 -5.07
CA SER A 146 -11.78 -17.64 -3.69
C SER A 146 -12.43 -19.02 -3.52
N ALA A 147 -13.57 -19.28 -4.16
CA ALA A 147 -14.23 -20.58 -4.14
C ALA A 147 -13.40 -21.66 -4.87
N ILE A 148 -12.80 -21.33 -6.01
CA ILE A 148 -11.83 -22.21 -6.69
C ILE A 148 -10.67 -22.55 -5.77
N LEU A 149 -10.05 -21.53 -5.14
CA LEU A 149 -8.94 -21.75 -4.21
C LEU A 149 -9.35 -22.65 -3.03
N SER A 150 -10.55 -22.45 -2.48
CA SER A 150 -11.09 -23.30 -1.41
C SER A 150 -11.19 -24.77 -1.85
N SER A 151 -11.71 -25.00 -3.06
CA SER A 151 -11.90 -26.34 -3.62
C SER A 151 -10.55 -27.04 -3.87
N ILE A 152 -9.57 -26.28 -4.38
CA ILE A 152 -8.19 -26.75 -4.55
C ILE A 152 -7.55 -27.14 -3.21
N LEU A 153 -7.71 -26.31 -2.17
CA LEU A 153 -7.16 -26.58 -0.85
C LEU A 153 -7.87 -27.73 -0.11
N ALA A 154 -9.11 -28.06 -0.48
CA ALA A 154 -9.84 -29.22 0.02
C ALA A 154 -9.46 -30.52 -0.69
N CYS A 155 -8.87 -30.43 -1.89
CA CYS A 155 -8.47 -31.60 -2.66
C CYS A 155 -7.28 -32.32 -2.00
N SER A 156 -7.44 -33.61 -1.72
CA SER A 156 -6.35 -34.45 -1.18
C SER A 156 -5.30 -34.82 -2.23
N SER A 157 -5.62 -34.70 -3.51
CA SER A 157 -4.74 -35.08 -4.62
C SER A 157 -3.83 -33.92 -5.04
N CYS A 158 -2.51 -34.15 -5.06
CA CYS A 158 -1.53 -33.14 -5.43
C CYS A 158 -1.08 -33.28 -6.90
N THR A 159 -2.03 -33.29 -7.84
CA THR A 159 -1.71 -33.42 -9.27
C THR A 159 -1.07 -32.13 -9.83
N ILE A 160 -0.40 -32.24 -10.98
CA ILE A 160 0.19 -31.09 -11.67
C ILE A 160 -0.88 -30.03 -12.01
N ASN A 161 -2.09 -30.47 -12.39
CA ASN A 161 -3.20 -29.58 -12.72
C ASN A 161 -3.67 -28.79 -11.49
N VAL A 162 -3.80 -29.45 -10.34
CA VAL A 162 -4.18 -28.82 -9.06
C VAL A 162 -3.15 -27.77 -8.65
N LYS A 163 -1.85 -28.08 -8.75
CA LYS A 163 -0.78 -27.09 -8.50
C LYS A 163 -0.88 -25.91 -9.47
N SER A 164 -1.00 -26.17 -10.77
CA SER A 164 -1.12 -25.09 -11.76
C SER A 164 -2.34 -24.20 -11.50
N ALA A 165 -3.49 -24.80 -11.14
CA ALA A 165 -4.72 -24.10 -10.78
C ALA A 165 -4.54 -23.23 -9.53
N ALA A 166 -3.89 -23.73 -8.48
CA ALA A 166 -3.60 -22.97 -7.27
C ALA A 166 -2.75 -21.73 -7.59
N ARG A 167 -1.65 -21.92 -8.32
CA ARG A 167 -0.74 -20.85 -8.74
C ARG A 167 -1.48 -19.74 -9.48
N THR A 168 -2.36 -20.13 -10.39
CA THR A 168 -3.12 -19.18 -11.20
C THR A 168 -4.18 -18.44 -10.37
N SER A 169 -4.89 -19.16 -9.51
CA SER A 169 -5.94 -18.58 -8.66
C SER A 169 -5.36 -17.48 -7.75
N VAL A 170 -4.21 -17.76 -7.13
CA VAL A 170 -3.53 -16.80 -6.25
C VAL A 170 -2.97 -15.61 -7.05
N GLN A 171 -2.48 -15.82 -8.27
CA GLN A 171 -2.06 -14.71 -9.15
C GLN A 171 -3.23 -13.79 -9.53
N ILE A 172 -4.40 -14.36 -9.82
CA ILE A 172 -5.60 -13.59 -10.17
C ILE A 172 -6.10 -12.79 -8.96
N LEU A 173 -6.16 -13.43 -7.78
CA LEU A 173 -6.47 -12.77 -6.52
C LEU A 173 -5.49 -11.62 -6.24
N TYR A 174 -4.19 -11.82 -6.51
CA TYR A 174 -3.20 -10.76 -6.39
C TYR A 174 -3.51 -9.59 -7.33
N ASN A 175 -3.80 -9.84 -8.61
CA ASN A 175 -4.09 -8.78 -9.56
C ASN A 175 -5.34 -7.97 -9.13
N LEU A 176 -6.35 -8.64 -8.58
CA LEU A 176 -7.55 -7.98 -8.02
C LEU A 176 -7.22 -7.07 -6.82
N THR A 177 -6.22 -7.41 -6.00
CA THR A 177 -5.75 -6.55 -4.89
C THR A 177 -5.15 -5.22 -5.36
N LEU A 178 -4.83 -5.09 -6.65
CA LEU A 178 -4.34 -3.83 -7.21
C LEU A 178 -5.45 -2.78 -7.32
N HIS A 179 -6.73 -3.17 -7.17
CA HIS A 179 -7.89 -2.28 -7.27
C HIS A 179 -8.39 -1.81 -5.91
N SER A 180 -8.28 -0.50 -5.61
CA SER A 180 -8.54 0.07 -4.28
C SER A 180 -9.90 -0.30 -3.67
N ASN A 181 -11.00 -0.14 -4.41
CA ASN A 181 -12.34 -0.46 -3.90
C ASN A 181 -12.53 -1.97 -3.69
N VAL A 182 -12.00 -2.77 -4.62
CA VAL A 182 -12.04 -4.24 -4.55
C VAL A 182 -11.18 -4.75 -3.40
N LEU A 183 -10.04 -4.11 -3.14
CA LEU A 183 -9.17 -4.43 -2.03
C LEU A 183 -9.91 -4.31 -0.69
N ASN A 184 -10.69 -3.23 -0.52
CA ASN A 184 -11.51 -3.05 0.68
C ASN A 184 -12.58 -4.13 0.82
N PHE A 185 -13.19 -4.60 -0.28
CA PHE A 185 -14.05 -5.77 -0.27
C PHE A 185 -13.29 -7.06 0.10
N MET A 186 -12.11 -7.30 -0.46
CA MET A 186 -11.31 -8.49 -0.14
C MET A 186 -10.93 -8.57 1.35
N LYS A 187 -10.69 -7.43 2.00
CA LYS A 187 -10.43 -7.35 3.45
C LYS A 187 -11.60 -7.83 4.31
N THR A 188 -12.84 -7.80 3.80
CA THR A 188 -14.03 -8.25 4.55
C THR A 188 -14.28 -9.76 4.44
N ILE A 189 -13.36 -10.52 3.83
CA ILE A 189 -13.49 -11.97 3.60
C ILE A 189 -12.45 -12.74 4.46
N PRO A 190 -12.73 -13.05 5.74
CA PRO A 190 -11.78 -13.74 6.62
C PRO A 190 -11.31 -15.10 6.09
N SER A 191 -12.18 -15.84 5.40
CA SER A 191 -11.85 -17.13 4.81
C SER A 191 -10.73 -17.02 3.77
N LEU A 192 -10.64 -15.89 3.05
CA LEU A 192 -9.59 -15.64 2.06
C LEU A 192 -8.21 -15.55 2.72
N ILE A 193 -8.10 -14.83 3.85
CA ILE A 193 -6.84 -14.72 4.61
C ILE A 193 -6.40 -16.11 5.07
N LEU A 194 -7.31 -16.91 5.65
CA LEU A 194 -7.01 -18.27 6.11
C LEU A 194 -6.55 -19.19 4.96
N MET A 195 -7.21 -19.11 3.80
CA MET A 195 -6.80 -19.88 2.62
C MET A 195 -5.42 -19.46 2.11
N LEU A 196 -5.15 -18.16 2.00
CA LEU A 196 -3.85 -17.67 1.55
C LEU A 196 -2.73 -18.05 2.53
N LEU A 197 -2.99 -18.05 3.85
CA LEU A 197 -2.03 -18.55 4.84
C LEU A 197 -1.71 -20.03 4.61
N LYS A 198 -2.71 -20.87 4.35
CA LYS A 198 -2.48 -22.29 3.98
C LYS A 198 -1.65 -22.42 2.71
N VAL A 199 -1.86 -21.55 1.71
CA VAL A 199 -1.03 -21.53 0.50
C VAL A 199 0.43 -21.21 0.82
N THR A 200 0.71 -20.34 1.81
CA THR A 200 2.10 -20.07 2.22
C THR A 200 2.80 -21.27 2.86
N ASP A 201 2.05 -22.29 3.30
CA ASP A 201 2.62 -23.54 3.85
C ASP A 201 2.91 -24.59 2.76
N LEU A 202 2.48 -24.35 1.52
CA LEU A 202 2.77 -25.25 0.40
C LEU A 202 4.21 -25.07 -0.08
N ASP A 203 4.88 -26.18 -0.38
CA ASP A 203 6.24 -26.21 -0.95
C ASP A 203 6.23 -25.80 -2.44
N HIS A 204 5.91 -24.53 -2.70
CA HIS A 204 5.91 -23.94 -4.03
C HIS A 204 6.14 -22.42 -3.99
N ASP A 205 7.37 -22.02 -4.24
CA ASP A 205 7.89 -20.67 -4.33
C ASP A 205 6.94 -19.60 -4.90
N GLU A 206 6.46 -19.79 -6.14
CA GLU A 206 5.62 -18.78 -6.81
C GLU A 206 4.24 -18.61 -6.16
N MET A 207 3.69 -19.69 -5.59
CA MET A 207 2.42 -19.64 -4.86
C MET A 207 2.58 -18.91 -3.54
N GLN A 208 3.63 -19.27 -2.79
CA GLN A 208 3.95 -18.61 -1.52
C GLN A 208 4.16 -17.11 -1.75
N LEU A 209 4.90 -16.73 -2.79
CA LEU A 209 5.12 -15.34 -3.16
C LEU A 209 3.81 -14.60 -3.42
N ASN A 210 2.99 -15.08 -4.35
CA ASN A 210 1.74 -14.38 -4.67
C ASN A 210 0.77 -14.37 -3.49
N ALA A 211 0.80 -15.39 -2.63
CA ALA A 211 0.04 -15.40 -1.39
C ALA A 211 0.52 -14.31 -0.43
N TYR A 212 1.82 -14.16 -0.19
CA TYR A 212 2.37 -13.08 0.63
C TYR A 212 2.07 -11.69 0.06
N ARG A 213 2.11 -11.51 -1.27
CA ARG A 213 1.73 -10.24 -1.91
C ARG A 213 0.25 -9.89 -1.69
N CYS A 214 -0.64 -10.89 -1.75
CA CYS A 214 -2.05 -10.71 -1.40
C CYS A 214 -2.20 -10.34 0.08
N LEU A 215 -1.64 -11.17 0.96
CA LEU A 215 -1.70 -11.03 2.42
C LEU A 215 -1.21 -9.66 2.86
N GLY A 216 -0.07 -9.18 2.35
CA GLY A 216 0.45 -7.86 2.70
C GLY A 216 -0.51 -6.72 2.39
N LYS A 217 -1.39 -6.87 1.38
CA LYS A 217 -2.38 -5.84 1.01
C LYS A 217 -3.70 -5.97 1.78
N ILE A 218 -4.11 -7.18 2.14
CA ILE A 218 -5.43 -7.44 2.76
C ILE A 218 -5.39 -7.57 4.28
N MET A 219 -4.25 -7.95 4.87
CA MET A 219 -4.18 -8.13 6.32
C MET A 219 -4.20 -6.77 7.04
N ILE A 220 -4.91 -6.72 8.16
CA ILE A 220 -4.88 -5.60 9.11
C ILE A 220 -4.09 -6.01 10.35
N GLU A 221 -3.84 -5.06 11.27
CA GLU A 221 -3.05 -5.33 12.48
C GLU A 221 -3.69 -6.42 13.34
N ALA A 222 -5.03 -6.46 13.38
CA ALA A 222 -5.76 -7.48 14.12
C ALA A 222 -5.48 -8.89 13.59
N ASP A 223 -5.42 -9.06 12.26
CA ASP A 223 -5.15 -10.36 11.65
C ASP A 223 -3.76 -10.84 12.04
N ILE A 224 -2.74 -9.97 11.92
CA ILE A 224 -1.34 -10.28 12.29
C ILE A 224 -1.24 -10.71 13.75
N LYS A 225 -1.93 -10.01 14.67
CA LYS A 225 -1.92 -10.33 16.10
C LYS A 225 -2.53 -11.70 16.42
N THR A 226 -3.51 -12.14 15.63
CA THR A 226 -4.16 -13.45 15.80
C THR A 226 -3.41 -14.59 15.10
N MET A 227 -2.41 -14.28 14.27
CA MET A 227 -1.62 -15.32 13.62
C MET A 227 -0.79 -16.09 14.63
N THR A 228 -0.65 -17.39 14.39
CA THR A 228 0.17 -18.28 15.22
C THR A 228 1.66 -18.03 15.09
N LYS A 229 2.15 -17.61 13.91
CA LYS A 229 3.58 -17.39 13.64
C LYS A 229 3.87 -16.17 12.74
N PRO A 230 3.70 -14.93 13.22
CA PRO A 230 4.12 -13.72 12.50
C PRO A 230 5.60 -13.72 12.12
N SER A 231 6.44 -14.39 12.91
CA SER A 231 7.86 -14.59 12.65
C SER A 231 8.14 -15.29 11.31
N LYS A 232 7.20 -16.11 10.80
CA LYS A 232 7.31 -16.76 9.48
C LYS A 232 7.33 -15.73 8.35
N ILE A 233 6.54 -14.66 8.44
CA ILE A 233 6.52 -13.59 7.43
C ILE A 233 7.93 -13.00 7.32
N ALA A 234 8.53 -12.60 8.45
CA ALA A 234 9.88 -12.05 8.48
C ALA A 234 10.92 -13.06 7.96
N ALA A 235 10.86 -14.31 8.40
CA ALA A 235 11.82 -15.35 8.02
C ALA A 235 11.87 -15.57 6.51
N VAL A 236 10.70 -15.75 5.86
CA VAL A 236 10.61 -16.00 4.41
C VAL A 236 11.16 -14.81 3.61
N HIS A 237 10.84 -13.58 4.00
CA HIS A 237 11.35 -12.40 3.28
C HIS A 237 12.87 -12.25 3.48
N ILE A 238 13.40 -12.53 4.67
CA ILE A 238 14.84 -12.45 4.97
C ILE A 238 15.63 -13.53 4.23
N GLU A 239 15.18 -14.78 4.28
CA GLU A 239 15.82 -15.91 3.61
C GLU A 239 15.90 -15.65 2.10
N PHE A 240 14.77 -15.25 1.50
CA PHE A 240 14.75 -14.94 0.09
C PHE A 240 15.67 -13.76 -0.28
N LEU A 241 15.68 -12.68 0.50
CA LEU A 241 16.57 -11.55 0.23
C LEU A 241 18.03 -11.99 0.32
N LYS A 242 18.41 -12.85 1.28
CA LYS A 242 19.78 -13.40 1.36
C LYS A 242 20.15 -14.17 0.09
N ASP A 243 19.25 -14.99 -0.41
CA ASP A 243 19.52 -15.85 -1.57
C ASP A 243 19.69 -15.07 -2.89
N THR A 244 19.14 -13.85 -2.96
CA THR A 244 19.02 -13.09 -4.23
C THR A 244 19.74 -11.74 -4.23
N ILE A 245 20.21 -11.26 -3.08
CA ILE A 245 20.87 -9.94 -2.98
C ILE A 245 22.20 -9.87 -3.72
N ASP A 246 22.90 -11.00 -3.86
CA ASP A 246 24.18 -11.06 -4.55
C ASP A 246 24.05 -11.17 -6.08
N ASP A 247 22.84 -11.42 -6.58
CA ASP A 247 22.57 -11.49 -8.02
C ASP A 247 23.03 -10.21 -8.73
N SER A 248 23.69 -10.39 -9.88
CA SER A 248 24.17 -9.29 -10.71
C SER A 248 23.02 -8.44 -11.28
N LYS A 249 21.85 -9.06 -11.48
CA LYS A 249 20.59 -8.43 -11.89
C LYS A 249 19.46 -9.03 -11.06
N PRO A 250 18.71 -8.22 -10.29
CA PRO A 250 17.58 -8.74 -9.54
C PRO A 250 16.53 -9.35 -10.47
N SER A 251 15.94 -10.45 -10.04
CA SER A 251 14.83 -11.08 -10.74
C SER A 251 13.51 -10.32 -10.50
N GLU A 252 12.49 -10.52 -11.35
CA GLU A 252 11.13 -10.01 -11.08
C GLU A 252 10.56 -10.49 -9.74
N ARG A 253 11.01 -11.68 -9.30
CA ARG A 253 10.72 -12.24 -7.99
C ARG A 253 11.28 -11.38 -6.87
N PHE A 254 12.51 -10.87 -7.02
CA PHE A 254 13.14 -9.97 -6.05
C PHE A 254 12.35 -8.68 -5.86
N TYR A 255 11.98 -8.02 -6.97
CA TYR A 255 11.18 -6.80 -6.89
C TYR A 255 9.84 -7.04 -6.21
N SER A 256 9.17 -8.16 -6.56
CA SER A 256 7.87 -8.51 -6.00
C SER A 256 7.91 -8.78 -4.49
N LEU A 257 9.00 -9.36 -3.97
CA LEU A 257 9.16 -9.62 -2.54
C LEU A 257 9.55 -8.39 -1.74
N LEU A 258 10.37 -7.53 -2.31
CA LEU A 258 10.68 -6.25 -1.69
C LEU A 258 9.42 -5.36 -1.62
N GLU A 259 8.58 -5.40 -2.66
CA GLU A 259 7.28 -4.74 -2.67
C GLU A 259 6.31 -5.34 -1.64
N SER A 260 6.24 -6.66 -1.47
CA SER A 260 5.40 -7.27 -0.42
C SER A 260 5.88 -6.91 0.98
N LEU A 261 7.20 -6.87 1.19
CA LEU A 261 7.80 -6.45 2.46
C LEU A 261 7.37 -5.04 2.85
N LYS A 262 7.31 -4.11 1.88
CA LYS A 262 6.81 -2.75 2.10
C LYS A 262 5.37 -2.72 2.64
N ASN A 263 4.52 -3.66 2.25
CA ASN A 263 3.16 -3.71 2.77
C ASN A 263 3.14 -4.27 4.20
N PHE A 264 3.95 -5.29 4.49
CA PHE A 264 4.02 -5.90 5.82
C PHE A 264 4.71 -5.05 6.88
N VAL A 265 5.70 -4.23 6.50
CA VAL A 265 6.45 -3.39 7.44
C VAL A 265 5.56 -2.33 8.12
N GLN A 266 4.32 -2.13 7.66
CA GLN A 266 3.38 -1.25 8.33
C GLN A 266 2.83 -1.84 9.64
N HIS A 267 2.97 -3.17 9.83
CA HIS A 267 2.49 -3.88 11.01
C HIS A 267 3.55 -3.96 12.11
N ASP A 268 3.19 -3.53 13.31
CA ASP A 268 4.17 -3.33 14.38
C ASP A 268 4.81 -4.64 14.84
N GLN A 269 4.03 -5.73 14.90
CA GLN A 269 4.57 -7.05 15.24
C GLN A 269 5.54 -7.58 14.16
N VAL A 270 5.27 -7.30 12.88
CA VAL A 270 6.18 -7.71 11.79
C VAL A 270 7.45 -6.88 11.80
N LYS A 271 7.39 -5.56 12.07
CA LYS A 271 8.58 -4.71 12.25
C LYS A 271 9.53 -5.29 13.30
N ILE A 272 8.99 -5.66 14.46
CA ILE A 272 9.77 -6.24 15.57
C ILE A 272 10.46 -7.53 15.12
N GLU A 273 9.72 -8.44 14.47
CA GLU A 273 10.28 -9.71 13.99
C GLU A 273 11.34 -9.52 12.90
N LEU A 274 11.13 -8.59 11.97
CA LEU A 274 12.11 -8.25 10.93
C LEU A 274 13.42 -7.73 11.53
N ILE A 275 13.33 -6.84 12.52
CA ILE A 275 14.52 -6.30 13.22
C ILE A 275 15.23 -7.43 13.99
N ARG A 276 14.47 -8.23 14.75
CA ARG A 276 15.00 -9.34 15.56
C ARG A 276 15.73 -10.39 14.72
N GLN A 277 15.23 -10.65 13.51
CA GLN A 277 15.80 -11.64 12.59
C GLN A 277 16.88 -11.06 11.64
N GLY A 278 17.20 -9.77 11.75
CA GLY A 278 18.35 -9.17 11.06
C GLY A 278 18.08 -8.71 9.63
N ILE A 279 16.93 -8.07 9.35
CA ILE A 279 16.63 -7.50 8.03
C ILE A 279 17.53 -6.30 7.66
N LEU A 280 17.98 -5.51 8.65
CA LEU A 280 18.58 -4.19 8.42
C LEU A 280 19.84 -4.23 7.55
N PRO A 281 20.81 -5.15 7.76
CA PRO A 281 21.98 -5.24 6.89
C PRO A 281 21.62 -5.54 5.43
N LEU A 282 20.59 -6.36 5.19
CA LEU A 282 20.14 -6.72 3.84
C LEU A 282 19.56 -5.50 3.13
N LEU A 283 18.72 -4.72 3.79
CA LEU A 283 18.15 -3.50 3.22
C LEU A 283 19.21 -2.42 2.98
N ILE A 284 20.21 -2.29 3.88
CA ILE A 284 21.35 -1.39 3.66
C ILE A 284 22.11 -1.81 2.39
N THR A 285 22.38 -3.10 2.20
CA THR A 285 23.01 -3.61 0.98
C THR A 285 22.17 -3.32 -0.26
N CYS A 286 20.84 -3.48 -0.18
CA CYS A 286 19.93 -3.10 -1.27
C CYS A 286 20.08 -1.63 -1.66
N VAL A 287 20.28 -0.73 -0.70
CA VAL A 287 20.48 0.72 -0.96
C VAL A 287 21.87 1.01 -1.51
N LEU A 288 22.92 0.40 -0.95
CA LEU A 288 24.31 0.71 -1.30
C LEU A 288 24.76 0.12 -2.65
N LYS A 289 24.11 -0.94 -3.13
CA LYS A 289 24.51 -1.62 -4.37
C LYS A 289 24.04 -0.82 -5.59
N ASN A 290 24.98 -0.08 -6.19
CA ASN A 290 24.74 0.79 -7.35
C ASN A 290 24.22 0.08 -8.61
N THR A 291 24.37 -1.25 -8.71
CA THR A 291 23.84 -2.03 -9.86
C THR A 291 22.33 -2.24 -9.79
N PHE A 292 21.71 -1.98 -8.63
CA PHE A 292 20.28 -2.12 -8.46
C PHE A 292 19.50 -0.90 -8.96
N ASP A 293 18.25 -1.15 -9.35
CA ASP A 293 17.38 -0.13 -9.91
C ASP A 293 16.99 0.91 -8.84
N PRO A 294 17.16 2.21 -9.10
CA PRO A 294 16.85 3.26 -8.13
C PRO A 294 15.40 3.30 -7.65
N ILE A 295 14.45 2.90 -8.51
CA ILE A 295 13.01 2.98 -8.22
C ILE A 295 12.46 1.63 -7.76
N LYS A 296 12.85 0.54 -8.42
CA LYS A 296 12.37 -0.81 -8.06
C LYS A 296 13.07 -1.39 -6.84
N VAL A 297 14.24 -0.88 -6.45
CA VAL A 297 15.00 -1.37 -5.30
C VAL A 297 15.30 -0.27 -4.28
N HIS A 298 16.09 0.75 -4.65
CA HIS A 298 16.60 1.70 -3.68
C HIS A 298 15.46 2.44 -2.97
N LEU A 299 14.48 2.93 -3.74
CA LEU A 299 13.29 3.59 -3.22
C LEU A 299 12.53 2.69 -2.22
N ILE A 300 12.19 1.46 -2.62
CA ILE A 300 11.41 0.56 -1.77
C ILE A 300 12.19 0.19 -0.50
N ALA A 301 13.50 -0.10 -0.63
CA ALA A 301 14.34 -0.41 0.51
C ALA A 301 14.43 0.76 1.50
N LEU A 302 14.55 2.01 1.01
CA LEU A 302 14.53 3.19 1.86
C LEU A 302 13.17 3.43 2.51
N GLU A 303 12.06 3.18 1.81
CA GLU A 303 10.71 3.29 2.41
C GLU A 303 10.53 2.27 3.54
N VAL A 304 11.03 1.04 3.37
CA VAL A 304 11.02 0.01 4.41
C VAL A 304 11.93 0.42 5.58
N LEU A 305 13.14 0.91 5.31
CA LEU A 305 14.05 1.38 6.36
C LEU A 305 13.48 2.55 7.15
N LEU A 306 12.80 3.49 6.49
CA LEU A 306 12.11 4.59 7.15
C LEU A 306 10.98 4.10 8.05
N ALA A 307 10.17 3.14 7.59
CA ALA A 307 9.12 2.53 8.41
C ALA A 307 9.70 1.77 9.63
N LEU A 308 10.88 1.15 9.50
CA LEU A 308 11.59 0.49 10.59
C LEU A 308 12.26 1.48 11.54
N ALA A 309 12.66 2.67 11.07
CA ALA A 309 13.37 3.67 11.87
C ALA A 309 12.51 4.25 13.02
N PHE A 310 11.19 4.03 13.02
CA PHE A 310 10.33 4.31 14.18
C PHE A 310 10.58 3.38 15.38
N HIS A 311 11.37 2.31 15.20
CA HIS A 311 11.80 1.46 16.29
C HIS A 311 13.22 1.84 16.75
N ASN A 312 13.40 2.14 18.04
CA ASN A 312 14.66 2.65 18.61
C ASN A 312 15.89 1.82 18.22
N GLN A 313 15.80 0.49 18.29
CA GLN A 313 16.91 -0.40 17.90
C GLN A 313 17.31 -0.23 16.44
N ALA A 314 16.34 -0.08 15.52
CA ALA A 314 16.64 0.11 14.11
C ALA A 314 17.22 1.51 13.86
N CYS A 315 16.65 2.55 14.50
CA CYS A 315 17.18 3.91 14.44
C CYS A 315 18.65 3.98 14.86
N SER A 316 19.00 3.40 16.03
CA SER A 316 20.39 3.35 16.51
C SER A 316 21.31 2.57 15.58
N PHE A 317 20.85 1.43 15.03
CA PHE A 317 21.65 0.62 14.11
C PHE A 317 21.97 1.38 12.82
N LEU A 318 20.99 2.11 12.26
CA LEU A 318 21.15 2.89 11.04
C LEU A 318 22.08 4.09 11.26
N LYS A 319 21.91 4.82 12.38
CA LYS A 319 22.77 5.95 12.79
C LYS A 319 24.26 5.55 12.87
N GLN A 320 24.56 4.33 13.30
CA GLN A 320 25.94 3.85 13.47
C GLN A 320 26.63 3.46 12.13
N ASN A 321 25.88 3.32 11.03
CA ASN A 321 26.45 2.92 9.75
C ASN A 321 26.84 4.15 8.91
N GLU A 322 28.07 4.63 9.08
CA GLU A 322 28.59 5.83 8.40
C GLU A 322 28.51 5.75 6.86
N ASN A 323 28.76 4.58 6.28
CA ASN A 323 28.69 4.41 4.82
C ASN A 323 27.26 4.62 4.32
N PHE A 324 26.29 4.02 5.01
CA PHE A 324 24.87 4.20 4.73
C PHE A 324 24.43 5.66 4.91
N MET A 325 24.81 6.30 6.02
CA MET A 325 24.47 7.70 6.29
C MET A 325 25.02 8.64 5.20
N ASN A 326 26.27 8.46 4.79
CA ASN A 326 26.86 9.24 3.70
C ASN A 326 26.11 9.02 2.37
N HIS A 327 25.67 7.79 2.09
CA HIS A 327 24.90 7.49 0.89
C HIS A 327 23.52 8.15 0.89
N ILE A 328 22.82 8.17 2.03
CA ILE A 328 21.53 8.87 2.17
C ILE A 328 21.70 10.37 1.95
N ARG A 329 22.74 11.00 2.55
CA ARG A 329 23.04 12.43 2.34
C ARG A 329 23.27 12.75 0.86
N ILE A 330 23.84 11.82 0.09
CA ILE A 330 23.99 11.97 -1.36
C ILE A 330 22.63 11.90 -2.06
N PHE A 331 21.76 10.97 -1.67
CA PHE A 331 20.41 10.86 -2.26
C PHE A 331 19.51 12.04 -1.92
N SER A 332 19.60 12.61 -0.71
CA SER A 332 18.82 13.78 -0.31
C SER A 332 19.25 15.05 -1.06
N ASN A 333 20.52 15.17 -1.45
CA ASN A 333 21.06 16.38 -2.09
C ASN A 333 21.00 16.35 -3.63
N LYS A 334 20.63 15.22 -4.24
CA LYS A 334 20.60 15.09 -5.71
C LYS A 334 19.33 15.72 -6.29
N THR A 335 19.49 16.82 -7.02
CA THR A 335 18.44 17.45 -7.84
C THR A 335 18.30 16.76 -9.20
N ASP A 336 17.85 15.51 -9.21
CA ASP A 336 17.44 14.82 -10.44
C ASP A 336 15.91 14.78 -10.50
N SER A 337 15.31 15.47 -11.47
CA SER A 337 13.86 15.55 -11.64
C SER A 337 13.20 14.18 -11.80
N ASN A 338 13.93 13.19 -12.30
CA ASN A 338 13.43 11.83 -12.49
C ASN A 338 13.50 10.98 -11.21
N LYS A 339 14.09 11.50 -10.12
CA LYS A 339 14.32 10.77 -8.86
C LYS A 339 13.78 11.49 -7.63
N LEU A 340 12.86 12.44 -7.81
CA LEU A 340 12.24 13.20 -6.72
C LEU A 340 11.67 12.32 -5.61
N ARG A 341 11.05 11.17 -5.96
CA ARG A 341 10.54 10.20 -4.97
C ARG A 341 11.65 9.62 -4.11
N LEU A 342 12.78 9.25 -4.72
CA LEU A 342 13.93 8.69 -4.01
C LEU A 342 14.55 9.74 -3.08
N GLN A 343 14.70 10.97 -3.57
CA GLN A 343 15.17 12.11 -2.79
C GLN A 343 14.28 12.35 -1.57
N ARG A 344 12.96 12.38 -1.75
CA ARG A 344 11.99 12.63 -0.67
C ARG A 344 12.04 11.56 0.44
N VAL A 345 12.16 10.28 0.08
CA VAL A 345 12.33 9.22 1.09
C VAL A 345 13.66 9.36 1.82
N ALA A 346 14.73 9.67 1.09
CA ALA A 346 16.06 9.89 1.68
C ALA A 346 16.05 11.08 2.66
N GLU A 347 15.39 12.18 2.31
CA GLU A 347 15.20 13.33 3.20
C GLU A 347 14.40 12.96 4.47
N GLY A 348 13.31 12.19 4.32
CA GLY A 348 12.51 11.72 5.46
C GLY A 348 13.29 10.81 6.40
N LEU A 349 14.11 9.91 5.84
CA LEU A 349 14.98 9.06 6.63
C LEU A 349 16.10 9.84 7.31
N LEU A 350 16.74 10.77 6.60
CA LEU A 350 17.77 11.61 7.19
C LEU A 350 17.21 12.47 8.34
N TRP A 351 16.01 13.05 8.17
CA TRP A 351 15.32 13.79 9.21
C TRP A 351 15.08 12.92 10.45
N LYS A 352 14.51 11.72 10.27
CA LYS A 352 14.24 10.76 11.35
C LYS A 352 15.52 10.32 12.08
N LEU A 353 16.64 10.22 11.36
CA LEU A 353 17.91 9.77 11.92
C LEU A 353 18.79 10.88 12.48
N GLU A 354 18.62 12.16 12.13
CA GLU A 354 19.54 13.21 12.58
C GLU A 354 18.86 14.40 13.26
N GLN A 355 17.65 14.78 12.82
CA GLN A 355 17.10 16.11 13.10
C GLN A 355 15.88 16.09 14.02
N GLU A 356 15.15 14.98 14.06
CA GLU A 356 13.93 14.87 14.86
C GLU A 356 14.20 15.03 16.37
N ASP A 357 15.19 14.33 16.92
CA ASP A 357 15.54 14.41 18.34
C ASP A 357 15.88 15.86 18.77
N GLU A 358 16.65 16.58 17.95
CA GLU A 358 17.01 17.97 18.20
C GLU A 358 15.81 18.92 18.08
N ALA A 359 14.91 18.67 17.12
CA ALA A 359 13.73 19.49 16.91
C ALA A 359 12.70 19.27 18.02
N VAL A 360 12.51 18.04 18.47
CA VAL A 360 11.64 17.68 19.60
C VAL A 360 12.13 18.29 20.91
N ALA A 361 13.45 18.35 21.12
CA ALA A 361 14.04 18.96 22.32
C ALA A 361 13.82 20.48 22.45
N LYS A 362 13.45 21.19 21.35
CA LYS A 362 13.20 22.64 21.40
C LYS A 362 11.87 22.95 22.08
N PRO A 363 11.82 23.77 23.14
CA PRO A 363 10.56 24.10 23.80
C PRO A 363 9.60 24.84 22.87
N THR A 364 8.42 24.26 22.61
CA THR A 364 7.36 24.83 21.76
C THR A 364 6.55 25.89 22.52
N ILE A 365 7.18 26.98 22.99
CA ILE A 365 6.43 28.12 23.52
C ILE A 365 6.33 29.16 22.40
N LEU A 366 5.40 28.93 21.46
CA LEU A 366 5.05 29.92 20.46
C LEU A 366 4.04 30.91 21.06
N THR A 367 4.35 32.20 20.99
CA THR A 367 3.44 33.28 21.37
C THR A 367 2.40 33.57 20.28
N TRP A 368 2.65 33.13 19.05
CA TRP A 368 1.73 33.21 17.92
C TRP A 368 2.02 32.08 16.91
N TYR A 369 0.97 31.48 16.37
CA TYR A 369 1.06 30.48 15.29
C TYR A 369 0.87 31.16 13.93
N LYS A 370 1.65 30.75 12.93
CA LYS A 370 1.50 31.24 11.54
C LYS A 370 0.21 30.72 10.91
N TYR A 371 -0.13 29.47 11.20
CA TYR A 371 -1.34 28.79 10.73
C TYR A 371 -2.21 28.41 11.93
N ASP A 372 -3.51 28.43 11.72
CA ASP A 372 -4.44 27.90 12.70
C ASP A 372 -4.51 26.38 12.58
N ILE A 373 -4.43 25.86 11.35
CA ILE A 373 -4.65 24.44 11.05
C ILE A 373 -3.64 23.96 10.00
N MET A 374 -2.99 22.83 10.24
CA MET A 374 -2.34 22.02 9.21
C MET A 374 -3.23 20.80 8.92
N ILE A 375 -3.39 20.45 7.64
CA ILE A 375 -4.11 19.24 7.23
C ILE A 375 -3.08 18.21 6.74
N SER A 376 -2.94 17.11 7.49
CA SER A 376 -2.15 15.95 7.11
C SER A 376 -3.08 14.90 6.48
N TYR A 377 -2.82 14.51 5.24
CA TYR A 377 -3.68 13.61 4.48
C TYR A 377 -2.89 12.75 3.48
N SER A 378 -3.48 11.63 3.06
CA SER A 378 -2.93 10.82 1.96
C SER A 378 -3.34 11.43 0.62
N HIS A 379 -2.42 11.47 -0.35
CA HIS A 379 -2.72 12.00 -1.70
C HIS A 379 -3.92 11.32 -2.38
N LYS A 380 -4.29 10.08 -1.99
CA LYS A 380 -5.49 9.40 -2.49
C LYS A 380 -6.80 10.02 -2.00
N ASP A 381 -6.76 10.75 -0.89
CA ASP A 381 -7.91 11.41 -0.25
C ASP A 381 -7.98 12.92 -0.57
N LYS A 382 -7.22 13.36 -1.59
CA LYS A 382 -7.01 14.78 -1.93
C LYS A 382 -8.31 15.55 -2.15
N GLN A 383 -9.28 14.96 -2.84
CA GLN A 383 -10.51 15.66 -3.22
C GLN A 383 -11.29 16.14 -1.99
N LEU A 384 -11.55 15.25 -1.03
CA LEU A 384 -12.27 15.59 0.20
C LEU A 384 -11.45 16.55 1.08
N CYS A 385 -10.14 16.34 1.20
CA CYS A 385 -9.27 17.21 2.00
C CYS A 385 -9.19 18.64 1.42
N LEU A 386 -9.23 18.80 0.10
CA LEU A 386 -9.32 20.10 -0.56
C LEU A 386 -10.65 20.81 -0.30
N GLN A 387 -11.76 20.06 -0.25
CA GLN A 387 -13.07 20.62 0.11
C GLN A 387 -13.07 21.13 1.56
N ILE A 388 -12.55 20.33 2.50
CA ILE A 388 -12.40 20.74 3.91
C ILE A 388 -11.51 22.00 4.02
N HIS A 389 -10.37 21.99 3.32
CA HIS A 389 -9.45 23.12 3.26
C HIS A 389 -10.14 24.40 2.77
N GLN A 390 -10.87 24.33 1.65
CA GLN A 390 -11.54 25.49 1.08
C GLN A 390 -12.60 26.05 2.05
N GLN A 391 -13.36 25.17 2.71
CA GLN A 391 -14.38 25.61 3.65
C GLN A 391 -13.77 26.27 4.90
N LEU A 392 -12.67 25.73 5.44
CA LEU A 392 -11.94 26.36 6.54
C LEU A 392 -11.38 27.74 6.17
N ILE A 393 -10.87 27.92 4.95
CA ILE A 393 -10.43 29.25 4.48
C ILE A 393 -11.62 30.22 4.38
N ASN A 394 -12.77 29.77 3.86
CA ASN A 394 -13.97 30.60 3.75
C ASN A 394 -14.47 31.07 5.13
N ASP A 395 -14.31 30.23 6.17
CA ASP A 395 -14.65 30.53 7.56
C ASP A 395 -13.54 31.34 8.29
N GLY A 396 -12.49 31.77 7.56
CA GLY A 396 -11.46 32.70 8.03
C GLY A 396 -10.24 32.07 8.71
N PHE A 397 -10.08 30.75 8.65
CA PHE A 397 -8.91 30.08 9.21
C PHE A 397 -7.69 30.19 8.29
N ARG A 398 -6.49 30.34 8.89
CA ARG A 398 -5.21 30.22 8.17
C ARG A 398 -4.83 28.75 8.10
N VAL A 399 -5.05 28.12 6.95
CA VAL A 399 -4.83 26.67 6.77
C VAL A 399 -3.58 26.41 5.95
N TRP A 400 -2.79 25.42 6.37
CA TRP A 400 -1.69 24.86 5.58
C TRP A 400 -2.06 23.46 5.06
N LEU A 401 -1.80 23.22 3.78
CA LEU A 401 -2.04 21.95 3.09
C LEU A 401 -0.94 21.74 2.04
N ASP A 402 -0.28 20.57 2.05
CA ASP A 402 0.72 20.22 1.04
C ASP A 402 0.05 19.81 -0.28
N ASN A 403 -0.04 20.74 -1.24
CA ASN A 403 -0.86 20.56 -2.43
C ASN A 403 -0.11 19.94 -3.64
N ASP A 404 1.23 19.84 -3.57
CA ASP A 404 2.10 19.36 -4.65
C ASP A 404 2.55 17.90 -4.44
N CYS A 405 2.11 16.98 -5.29
CA CYS A 405 2.42 15.55 -5.14
C CYS A 405 3.84 15.18 -5.62
N LEU A 406 4.42 15.94 -6.56
CA LEU A 406 5.74 15.66 -7.16
C LEU A 406 6.86 16.53 -6.58
N ARG A 407 6.54 17.75 -6.13
CA ARG A 407 7.46 18.73 -5.53
C ARG A 407 7.11 19.06 -4.07
N GLY A 408 6.23 18.26 -3.46
CA GLY A 408 5.67 18.49 -2.12
C GLY A 408 6.71 18.96 -1.13
N SER A 409 6.24 19.70 -0.12
CA SER A 409 7.11 20.38 0.84
C SER A 409 8.18 19.42 1.36
N THR A 410 9.43 19.90 1.45
CA THR A 410 10.51 19.12 2.08
C THR A 410 10.10 18.74 3.49
N MET A 411 10.68 17.67 4.04
CA MET A 411 10.37 17.26 5.42
C MET A 411 10.59 18.39 6.43
N VAL A 412 11.58 19.26 6.18
CA VAL A 412 11.81 20.50 6.94
C VAL A 412 10.64 21.46 6.80
N GLY A 413 10.10 21.66 5.60
CA GLY A 413 8.93 22.50 5.36
C GLY A 413 7.67 21.98 6.07
N ILE A 414 7.48 20.66 6.06
CA ILE A 414 6.36 19.99 6.75
C ILE A 414 6.53 20.11 8.28
N ALA A 415 7.73 19.84 8.81
CA ALA A 415 8.04 20.02 10.22
C ALA A 415 7.78 21.47 10.68
N ASN A 416 8.22 22.45 9.88
CA ASN A 416 7.96 23.86 10.14
C ASN A 416 6.46 24.19 10.09
N ALA A 417 5.69 23.58 9.19
CA ALA A 417 4.24 23.76 9.15
C ALA A 417 3.55 23.20 10.40
N ILE A 418 3.95 22.01 10.84
CA ILE A 418 3.45 21.38 12.08
C ILE A 418 3.75 22.26 13.29
N GLU A 419 5.00 22.71 13.43
CA GLU A 419 5.41 23.56 14.55
C GLU A 419 4.65 24.90 14.57
N ASN A 420 4.37 25.47 13.40
CA ASN A 420 3.68 26.76 13.28
C ASN A 420 2.16 26.64 13.13
N SER A 421 1.58 25.49 13.46
CA SER A 421 0.12 25.26 13.43
C SER A 421 -0.43 24.99 14.83
N LEU A 422 -1.58 25.59 15.14
CA LEU A 422 -2.27 25.36 16.41
C LEU A 422 -2.93 23.97 16.46
N TYR A 423 -3.55 23.56 15.36
CA TYR A 423 -4.18 22.24 15.17
C TYR A 423 -3.54 21.50 14.01
N VAL A 424 -3.51 20.17 14.12
CA VAL A 424 -3.17 19.27 13.02
C VAL A 424 -4.35 18.33 12.79
N LEU A 425 -5.01 18.46 11.64
CA LEU A 425 -6.03 17.50 11.23
C LEU A 425 -5.32 16.26 10.69
N ILE A 426 -5.65 15.10 11.27
CA ILE A 426 -5.15 13.80 10.81
C ILE A 426 -6.26 13.16 9.98
N CYS A 427 -6.20 13.29 8.66
CA CYS A 427 -7.18 12.72 7.73
C CYS A 427 -6.91 11.23 7.52
N MET A 428 -7.56 10.41 8.33
CA MET A 428 -7.34 8.99 8.46
C MET A 428 -8.06 8.18 7.39
N SER A 429 -7.27 7.35 6.72
CA SER A 429 -7.67 6.30 5.77
C SER A 429 -6.67 5.15 5.86
N ASN A 430 -6.98 4.02 5.23
CA ASN A 430 -6.04 2.92 5.09
C ASN A 430 -4.79 3.38 4.31
N THR A 431 -4.97 4.27 3.35
CA THR A 431 -3.87 4.79 2.53
C THR A 431 -3.00 5.78 3.31
N TYR A 432 -3.59 6.54 4.23
CA TYR A 432 -2.86 7.34 5.22
C TYR A 432 -2.04 6.45 6.14
N LYS A 433 -2.64 5.39 6.70
CA LYS A 433 -1.94 4.45 7.59
C LYS A 433 -0.75 3.75 6.93
N GLN A 434 -0.85 3.47 5.62
CA GLN A 434 0.21 2.81 4.85
C GLN A 434 1.30 3.77 4.35
N SER A 435 1.09 5.09 4.47
CA SER A 435 2.03 6.10 4.01
C SER A 435 3.05 6.39 5.10
N VAL A 436 4.31 6.02 4.85
CA VAL A 436 5.40 6.31 5.78
C VAL A 436 5.59 7.81 6.02
N TYR A 437 5.24 8.66 5.04
CA TYR A 437 5.27 10.11 5.19
C TYR A 437 4.19 10.61 6.15
N CYS A 438 2.96 10.12 5.98
CA CYS A 438 1.86 10.44 6.89
C CYS A 438 2.16 9.92 8.31
N GLN A 439 2.82 8.77 8.43
CA GLN A 439 3.32 8.26 9.70
C GLN A 439 4.34 9.21 10.34
N SER A 440 5.32 9.70 9.57
CA SER A 440 6.31 10.68 10.05
C SER A 440 5.64 11.98 10.52
N GLU A 441 4.70 12.52 9.74
CA GLU A 441 3.95 13.74 10.10
C GLU A 441 3.16 13.56 11.40
N ALA A 442 2.42 12.46 11.52
CA ALA A 442 1.61 12.17 12.68
C ALA A 442 2.47 11.94 13.94
N HIS A 443 3.58 11.20 13.83
CA HIS A 443 4.53 11.03 14.93
C HIS A 443 5.13 12.36 15.35
N TYR A 444 5.61 13.15 14.39
CA TYR A 444 6.24 14.42 14.69
C TYR A 444 5.26 15.37 15.38
N ALA A 445 4.04 15.50 14.85
CA ALA A 445 3.00 16.31 15.48
C ALA A 445 2.65 15.81 16.89
N PHE A 446 2.60 14.49 17.10
CA PHE A 446 2.35 13.89 18.42
C PHE A 446 3.48 14.19 19.41
N GLU A 447 4.75 13.99 19.02
CA GLU A 447 5.94 14.24 19.86
C GLU A 447 6.11 15.73 20.20
N ARG A 448 5.72 16.64 19.30
CA ARG A 448 5.69 18.08 19.55
C ARG A 448 4.53 18.53 20.44
N GLY A 449 3.62 17.62 20.80
CA GLY A 449 2.43 17.92 21.60
C GLY A 449 1.40 18.77 20.85
N CYS A 450 1.37 18.71 19.52
CA CYS A 450 0.39 19.41 18.71
C CYS A 450 -1.03 18.90 19.01
N ARG A 451 -2.04 19.76 18.81
CA ARG A 451 -3.44 19.40 18.99
C ARG A 451 -3.93 18.64 17.77
N LEU A 452 -3.96 17.32 17.89
CA LEU A 452 -4.41 16.46 16.81
C LEU A 452 -5.94 16.37 16.82
N ILE A 453 -6.56 16.56 15.65
CA ILE A 453 -7.99 16.32 15.42
C ILE A 453 -8.11 15.19 14.39
N PRO A 454 -8.50 13.98 14.80
CA PRO A 454 -8.66 12.86 13.88
C PRO A 454 -9.92 13.01 13.03
N ILE A 455 -9.75 12.88 11.71
CA ILE A 455 -10.82 12.96 10.71
C ILE A 455 -10.92 11.63 9.98
N ILE A 456 -12.10 11.01 9.89
CA ILE A 456 -12.30 9.81 9.06
C ILE A 456 -12.70 10.25 7.65
N VAL A 457 -11.90 9.83 6.66
CA VAL A 457 -12.10 10.16 5.24
C VAL A 457 -12.26 8.92 4.34
N GLU A 458 -12.33 7.72 4.92
CA GLU A 458 -12.55 6.46 4.19
C GLU A 458 -13.64 5.62 4.87
N SER A 459 -14.54 5.04 4.07
CA SER A 459 -15.63 4.17 4.53
C SER A 459 -15.12 2.94 5.28
N ASN A 460 -15.77 2.61 6.40
CA ASN A 460 -15.44 1.45 7.25
C ASN A 460 -14.01 1.43 7.79
N TYR A 461 -13.29 2.55 7.72
CA TYR A 461 -11.95 2.64 8.26
C TYR A 461 -11.97 2.75 9.79
N LYS A 462 -11.11 1.98 10.45
CA LYS A 462 -10.88 2.07 11.89
C LYS A 462 -9.38 2.17 12.15
N PRO A 463 -8.92 3.20 12.87
CA PRO A 463 -7.51 3.36 13.19
C PRO A 463 -7.05 2.28 14.18
N ASP A 464 -5.91 1.67 13.90
CA ASP A 464 -5.27 0.60 14.67
C ASP A 464 -3.73 0.69 14.56
N GLY A 465 -3.00 -0.10 15.36
CA GLY A 465 -1.53 -0.08 15.41
C GLY A 465 -0.98 1.29 15.82
N TRP A 466 0.12 1.72 15.19
CA TRP A 466 0.78 3.01 15.43
C TRP A 466 -0.18 4.21 15.41
N LEU A 467 -1.12 4.25 14.47
CA LEU A 467 -2.03 5.39 14.33
C LEU A 467 -3.04 5.40 15.47
N GLY A 468 -3.60 4.23 15.80
CA GLY A 468 -4.53 4.08 16.93
C GLY A 468 -3.94 4.55 18.26
N ILE A 469 -2.63 4.36 18.46
CA ILE A 469 -1.91 4.86 19.65
C ILE A 469 -1.88 6.40 19.66
N ILE A 470 -1.49 7.03 18.55
CA ILE A 470 -1.35 8.50 18.42
C ILE A 470 -2.66 9.24 18.69
N ILE A 471 -3.76 8.70 18.15
CA ILE A 471 -5.09 9.33 18.22
C ILE A 471 -5.97 8.79 19.36
N SER A 472 -5.41 7.94 20.23
CA SER A 472 -6.14 7.36 21.35
C SER A 472 -6.69 8.44 22.28
N GLY A 473 -7.94 8.27 22.73
CA GLY A 473 -8.64 9.21 23.61
C GLY A 473 -9.09 10.52 22.97
N LYS A 474 -9.02 10.65 21.63
CA LYS A 474 -9.49 11.84 20.88
C LYS A 474 -10.85 11.59 20.24
N ILE A 475 -11.63 12.66 20.05
CA ILE A 475 -12.93 12.61 19.37
C ILE A 475 -12.70 12.60 17.85
N TYR A 476 -13.41 11.73 17.13
CA TYR A 476 -13.27 11.60 15.68
C TYR A 476 -14.38 12.36 14.96
N VAL A 477 -14.01 13.10 13.91
CA VAL A 477 -14.98 13.70 12.99
C VAL A 477 -15.08 12.83 11.75
N ASP A 478 -16.26 12.27 11.50
CA ASP A 478 -16.49 11.36 10.38
C ASP A 478 -17.17 12.07 9.21
N PHE A 479 -16.42 12.30 8.12
CA PHE A 479 -16.91 12.90 6.88
C PHE A 479 -17.56 11.90 5.92
N ILE A 480 -17.53 10.61 6.26
CA ILE A 480 -18.10 9.55 5.43
C ILE A 480 -19.46 9.11 5.98
N ALA A 481 -19.60 9.00 7.30
CA ALA A 481 -20.86 8.64 7.94
C ALA A 481 -21.88 9.79 7.99
N ASN A 482 -21.46 11.03 7.71
CA ASN A 482 -22.32 12.21 7.76
C ASN A 482 -22.24 12.99 6.44
N GLU A 483 -23.30 13.71 6.10
CA GLU A 483 -23.23 14.71 5.04
C GLU A 483 -22.14 15.76 5.34
N PHE A 484 -21.48 16.27 4.31
CA PHE A 484 -20.32 17.15 4.43
C PHE A 484 -20.56 18.31 5.40
N ASN A 485 -21.67 19.03 5.26
CA ASN A 485 -21.97 20.19 6.12
C ASN A 485 -22.14 19.79 7.59
N VAL A 486 -22.74 18.64 7.86
CA VAL A 486 -22.92 18.14 9.24
C VAL A 486 -21.58 17.74 9.85
N ALA A 487 -20.74 17.03 9.09
CA ALA A 487 -19.38 16.69 9.52
C ALA A 487 -18.53 17.95 9.75
N TYR A 488 -18.68 18.96 8.88
CA TYR A 488 -17.95 20.21 8.98
C TYR A 488 -18.34 21.03 10.23
N GLU A 489 -19.63 21.09 10.57
CA GLU A 489 -20.04 21.73 11.84
C GLU A 489 -19.47 21.00 13.06
N LYS A 490 -19.42 19.65 13.04
CA LYS A 490 -18.75 18.86 14.10
C LYS A 490 -17.26 19.20 14.20
N LEU A 491 -16.57 19.36 13.06
CA LEU A 491 -15.17 19.80 13.03
C LEU A 491 -14.98 21.17 13.66
N LYS A 492 -15.84 22.14 13.35
CA LYS A 492 -15.77 23.49 13.96
C LYS A 492 -16.01 23.45 15.46
N ASN A 493 -16.97 22.65 15.91
CA ASN A 493 -17.23 22.47 17.34
C ASN A 493 -15.98 21.90 18.04
N GLU A 494 -15.38 20.84 17.50
CA GLU A 494 -14.15 20.25 18.06
C GLU A 494 -12.99 21.25 18.12
N ILE A 495 -12.76 22.02 17.04
CA ILE A 495 -11.75 23.08 17.02
C ILE A 495 -12.04 24.10 18.14
N SER A 496 -13.30 24.52 18.29
CA SER A 496 -13.70 25.50 19.29
C SER A 496 -13.55 24.98 20.72
N GLU A 497 -13.96 23.75 21.02
CA GLU A 497 -13.89 23.14 22.34
C GLU A 497 -12.44 23.02 22.82
N GLN A 498 -11.55 22.58 21.92
CA GLN A 498 -10.12 22.54 22.21
C GLN A 498 -9.49 23.94 22.35
N ARG A 499 -10.09 25.02 21.82
CA ARG A 499 -9.63 26.41 22.07
C ARG A 499 -9.95 26.86 23.50
N TYR A 500 -11.05 26.40 24.09
CA TYR A 500 -11.47 26.81 25.45
C TYR A 500 -10.70 26.09 26.57
N GLN A 501 -10.07 24.96 26.30
CA GLN A 501 -9.22 24.24 27.26
C GLN A 501 -7.84 24.89 27.47
N ILE A 502 -7.58 26.06 26.85
CA ILE A 502 -6.37 26.85 27.07
C ILE A 502 -6.52 27.60 28.39
N PRO A 503 -5.63 27.42 29.39
CA PRO A 503 -5.57 28.35 30.50
C PRO A 503 -5.20 29.72 29.90
N ILE A 504 -6.17 30.63 29.87
CA ILE A 504 -5.91 32.04 29.57
C ILE A 504 -4.94 32.51 30.65
N GLN A 505 -3.67 32.71 30.30
CA GLN A 505 -2.70 33.31 31.21
C GLN A 505 -3.11 34.77 31.41
N SER A 506 -3.97 35.02 32.41
CA SER A 506 -4.18 36.36 32.94
C SER A 506 -2.87 36.82 33.57
N SER A 507 -2.30 37.88 33.02
CA SER A 507 -1.19 38.64 33.57
C SER A 507 -1.56 39.17 34.96
N THR A 508 -1.26 38.40 36.00
CA THR A 508 -1.15 38.93 37.35
C THR A 508 -0.04 38.20 38.09
N LYS A 509 1.12 38.86 38.15
CA LYS A 509 2.21 38.49 39.05
C LYS A 509 1.65 38.39 40.47
N SER A 510 1.64 37.19 41.03
CA SER A 510 1.66 37.02 42.48
C SER A 510 2.72 35.96 42.80
N GLN A 511 3.83 36.44 43.34
CA GLN A 511 4.87 35.62 43.94
C GLN A 511 4.23 34.77 45.05
N LYS A 512 4.27 33.45 44.91
CA LYS A 512 4.23 32.55 46.06
C LYS A 512 5.59 31.86 46.15
N LYS A 513 6.31 32.20 47.23
CA LYS A 513 7.48 31.49 47.73
C LYS A 513 7.13 30.01 47.89
N TYR A 514 7.91 29.14 47.27
CA TYR A 514 7.94 27.73 47.67
C TYR A 514 8.85 27.61 48.89
N GLU A 515 8.24 27.35 50.04
CA GLU A 515 8.95 26.79 51.19
C GLU A 515 9.30 25.34 50.88
N THR A 516 10.59 25.04 50.96
CA THR A 516 11.15 23.68 50.92
C THR A 516 10.74 22.92 52.18
N ASN A 517 9.81 21.98 52.06
CA ASN A 517 9.66 20.91 53.05
C ASN A 517 10.41 19.68 52.56
N THR A 518 11.63 19.54 53.03
CA THR A 518 12.37 18.29 53.11
C THR A 518 11.60 17.32 54.00
N THR A 519 11.06 16.26 53.41
CA THR A 519 10.78 15.00 54.14
C THR A 519 11.45 13.85 53.40
N SER A 520 12.47 13.33 54.06
CA SER A 520 13.22 12.13 53.75
C SER A 520 12.29 10.91 53.64
N ILE A 521 12.25 10.28 52.48
CA ILE A 521 11.68 8.93 52.30
C ILE A 521 12.85 7.95 52.24
N SER A 522 12.92 7.10 53.26
CA SER A 522 13.90 6.03 53.42
C SER A 522 13.65 4.87 52.45
N LEU A 523 14.75 4.30 51.98
CA LEU A 523 14.93 3.24 50.97
C LEU A 523 14.57 1.82 51.49
N GLU A 524 13.34 1.56 51.93
CA GLU A 524 13.04 0.26 52.57
C GLU A 524 11.81 -0.54 52.11
N ASN A 525 11.18 -0.25 50.95
CA ASN A 525 10.04 -1.07 50.48
C ASN A 525 10.13 -1.49 49.00
N ALA A 526 11.23 -2.13 48.60
CA ALA A 526 11.42 -2.64 47.23
C ALA A 526 11.69 -4.16 47.12
N VAL A 527 11.37 -4.98 48.13
CA VAL A 527 11.70 -6.43 48.11
C VAL A 527 10.55 -7.35 48.60
N SER A 528 9.27 -7.04 48.34
CA SER A 528 8.19 -7.94 48.82
C SER A 528 7.06 -8.29 47.83
N VAL A 529 7.25 -8.12 46.52
CA VAL A 529 6.20 -8.46 45.53
C VAL A 529 6.68 -9.47 44.46
N PHE A 530 7.88 -10.05 44.59
CA PHE A 530 8.41 -11.03 43.63
C PHE A 530 8.32 -12.50 44.04
N GLU A 531 7.65 -12.84 45.16
CA GLU A 531 7.55 -14.23 45.65
C GLU A 531 6.11 -14.69 46.00
N SER A 532 5.11 -14.32 45.20
CA SER A 532 3.77 -14.92 45.37
C SER A 532 2.99 -15.09 44.08
N THR A 533 3.54 -15.86 43.14
CA THR A 533 2.76 -16.80 42.28
C THR A 533 3.75 -17.65 41.48
N MET A 534 4.14 -18.78 42.09
CA MET A 534 4.18 -20.05 41.37
C MET A 534 2.77 -20.39 40.88
#